data_AF-A0A453RI53-F1
#
_entry.id   AF-A0A453RI53-F1
#
_cell.length_a   1.000
_cell.length_b   1.000
_cell.length_c   1.000
_cell.angle_alpha   90.00
_cell.angle_beta   90.00
_cell.angle_gamma   90.00
#
_symmetry.space_group_name_H-M   'P 1'
#
loop_
_entity.id
_entity.type
_entity.pdbx_description
1 polymer ?
#
loop_
_entity_poly.entity_id
_entity_poly.type
_entity_poly.pdbx_seq_one_letter_code
_entity_poly.pdbx_strand_id
1 'polypeptide(L)'
;VIQLCQITEGDEIYAPTPDNIQAVIDQFSDVFGEPTELPPRRACDHRIPLMPGAQPVDLRPYRHKPEHKDEKEKQVREMLKAGIIQCSHS
;
A
#
# COMPACT_ATOMS: atom_id res chain seq x y z
N VAL A 1 14.72 -16.75 -26.44
CA VAL A 1 13.80 -17.83 -26.02
C VAL A 1 12.76 -17.18 -25.12
N ILE A 2 11.51 -17.05 -25.57
CA ILE A 2 10.44 -16.43 -24.79
C ILE A 2 9.70 -17.55 -24.08
N GLN A 3 9.73 -17.56 -22.76
CA GLN A 3 9.01 -18.53 -21.94
C GLN A 3 7.63 -17.96 -21.61
N LEU A 4 6.60 -18.53 -22.20
CA LEU A 4 5.20 -18.23 -21.91
C LEU A 4 4.74 -19.12 -20.77
N CYS A 5 4.42 -18.53 -19.62
CA CYS A 5 3.76 -19.24 -18.52
C CYS A 5 2.23 -19.08 -18.63
N GLN A 6 1.52 -20.21 -18.53
CA GLN A 6 0.06 -20.26 -18.53
C GLN A 6 -0.45 -20.08 -17.10
N ILE A 7 -1.40 -19.17 -16.89
CA ILE A 7 -2.07 -18.99 -15.59
C ILE A 7 -3.39 -19.73 -15.70
N THR A 8 -3.51 -20.88 -15.04
CA THR A 8 -4.79 -21.59 -14.87
C THR A 8 -5.35 -21.29 -13.48
N GLU A 9 -6.60 -20.85 -13.44
CA GLU A 9 -7.37 -20.61 -12.23
C GLU A 9 -7.59 -21.94 -11.50
N GLY A 10 -6.70 -22.31 -10.56
CA GLY A 10 -6.99 -23.44 -9.67
C GLY A 10 -5.84 -24.28 -9.12
N ASP A 11 -4.58 -24.01 -9.45
CA ASP A 11 -3.45 -24.69 -8.80
C ASP A 11 -2.58 -23.66 -8.06
N GLU A 12 -2.30 -23.92 -6.78
CA GLU A 12 -1.12 -23.36 -6.10
C GLU A 12 0.14 -23.94 -6.78
N ILE A 13 0.55 -23.34 -7.90
CA ILE A 13 1.74 -23.74 -8.63
C ILE A 13 2.96 -23.15 -7.90
N TYR A 14 3.49 -23.90 -6.92
CA TYR A 14 4.88 -23.79 -6.45
C TYR A 14 5.82 -24.26 -7.57
N ALA A 15 5.83 -23.58 -8.72
CA ALA A 15 6.98 -23.67 -9.61
C ALA A 15 8.12 -22.94 -8.90
N PRO A 16 9.32 -23.55 -8.79
CA PRO A 16 10.46 -22.87 -8.19
C PRO A 16 10.72 -21.57 -8.96
N THR A 17 10.81 -20.46 -8.22
CA THR A 17 11.18 -19.16 -8.78
C THR A 17 12.48 -19.34 -9.58
N PRO A 18 12.51 -19.01 -10.88
CA PRO A 18 13.71 -19.12 -11.68
C PRO A 18 14.91 -18.42 -11.02
N ASP A 19 16.09 -19.02 -11.07
CA ASP A 19 17.29 -18.56 -10.35
C ASP A 19 17.62 -17.09 -10.62
N ASN A 20 17.41 -16.63 -11.85
CA ASN A 20 17.64 -15.23 -12.24
C ASN A 20 16.67 -14.25 -11.56
N ILE A 21 15.44 -14.69 -11.25
CA ILE A 21 14.45 -13.88 -10.54
C ILE A 21 14.72 -13.94 -9.04
N GLN A 22 15.04 -15.14 -8.51
CA GLN A 22 15.40 -15.30 -7.10
C GLN A 22 16.61 -14.44 -6.72
N ALA A 23 17.63 -14.39 -7.57
CA ALA A 23 18.80 -13.53 -7.37
C ALA A 23 18.45 -12.04 -7.25
N VAL A 24 17.47 -11.56 -8.01
CA VAL A 24 17.00 -10.16 -7.94
C VAL A 24 16.20 -9.92 -6.66
N ILE A 25 15.34 -10.86 -6.27
CA ILE A 25 14.55 -10.78 -5.03
C ILE A 25 15.50 -10.72 -3.82
N ASP A 26 16.51 -11.59 -3.78
CA ASP A 26 17.48 -11.65 -2.70
C ASP A 26 18.33 -10.37 -2.65
N GLN A 27 18.76 -9.87 -3.81
CA GLN A 27 19.55 -8.64 -3.94
C GLN A 27 18.82 -7.41 -3.41
N PHE A 28 17.49 -7.32 -3.61
CA PHE A 28 16.66 -6.18 -3.22
C PHE A 28 15.64 -6.58 -2.14
N SER A 29 16.06 -7.43 -1.21
CA SER A 29 15.21 -7.92 -0.11
C SER A 29 14.62 -6.79 0.75
N ASP A 30 15.30 -5.64 0.83
CA ASP A 30 14.83 -4.41 1.47
C ASP A 30 13.66 -3.73 0.73
N VAL A 31 13.61 -3.88 -0.60
CA VAL A 31 12.54 -3.36 -1.46
C VAL A 31 11.33 -4.30 -1.48
N PHE A 32 11.57 -5.60 -1.49
CA PHE A 32 10.52 -6.63 -1.57
C PHE A 32 10.01 -7.09 -0.19
N GLY A 33 10.69 -6.70 0.89
CA GLY A 33 10.24 -6.94 2.26
C GLY A 33 9.01 -6.11 2.64
N GLU A 34 8.32 -6.53 3.69
CA GLU A 34 7.19 -5.76 4.22
C GLU A 34 7.71 -4.40 4.76
N PRO A 35 7.20 -3.26 4.27
CA PRO A 35 7.67 -1.96 4.71
C PRO A 35 7.21 -1.71 6.15
N THR A 36 8.17 -1.58 7.06
CA THR A 36 7.89 -1.32 8.48
C THR A 36 7.89 0.17 8.84
N GLU A 37 8.44 1.01 7.97
CA GLU A 37 8.63 2.44 8.21
C GLU A 37 8.23 3.27 6.98
N LEU A 38 8.04 4.58 7.18
CA LEU A 38 7.78 5.51 6.09
C LEU A 38 8.99 5.56 5.14
N PRO A 39 8.76 5.65 3.81
CA PRO A 39 9.84 5.84 2.86
C PRO A 39 10.71 7.06 3.21
N PRO A 40 12.02 7.03 2.91
CA PRO A 40 12.90 8.15 3.17
C PRO A 40 12.41 9.40 2.44
N ARG A 41 12.64 10.57 3.05
CA ARG A 41 12.33 11.86 2.44
C ARG A 41 13.03 11.97 1.09
N ARG A 42 12.25 12.23 0.05
CA ARG A 42 12.74 12.49 -1.30
C ARG A 42 13.12 13.97 -1.42
N ALA A 43 13.97 14.31 -2.40
CA ALA A 43 14.37 15.70 -2.65
C ALA A 43 13.21 16.60 -3.12
N CYS A 44 12.11 16.00 -3.56
CA CYS A 44 10.91 16.69 -3.99
C CYS A 44 9.69 16.25 -3.17
N ASP A 45 9.08 17.23 -2.49
CA ASP A 45 7.78 17.06 -1.88
C ASP A 45 6.70 17.13 -2.96
N HIS A 46 5.74 16.20 -2.89
CA HIS A 46 4.60 16.21 -3.80
C HIS A 46 3.58 17.22 -3.27
N ARG A 47 3.21 18.20 -4.09
CA ARG A 47 2.19 19.20 -3.74
C ARG A 47 1.00 19.07 -4.69
N ILE A 48 -0.21 19.11 -4.12
CA ILE A 48 -1.44 19.23 -4.88
C ILE A 48 -1.72 20.75 -5.06
N PRO A 49 -1.61 21.31 -6.29
CA PRO A 49 -1.96 22.71 -6.51
C PRO A 49 -3.48 22.89 -6.43
N LEU A 50 -3.93 23.89 -5.68
CA LEU A 50 -5.34 24.24 -5.57
C LEU A 50 -5.67 25.38 -6.52
N MET A 51 -6.91 25.38 -7.02
CA MET A 51 -7.44 26.52 -7.77
C MET A 51 -7.50 27.77 -6.86
N PRO A 52 -7.24 28.98 -7.39
CA PRO A 52 -7.39 30.21 -6.62
C PRO A 52 -8.81 30.32 -6.01
N GLY A 53 -8.88 30.52 -4.70
CA GLY A 53 -10.15 30.64 -3.97
C GLY A 53 -10.79 29.31 -3.54
N ALA A 54 -10.14 28.16 -3.74
CA ALA A 54 -10.63 26.88 -3.24
C ALA A 54 -10.75 26.88 -1.71
N GLN A 55 -11.90 26.44 -1.21
CA GLN A 55 -12.19 26.32 0.22
C GLN A 55 -12.05 24.85 0.67
N PRO A 56 -11.57 24.58 1.89
CA PRO A 56 -11.58 23.24 2.46
C PRO A 56 -13.01 22.68 2.52
N VAL A 57 -13.16 21.39 2.24
CA VAL A 57 -14.44 20.70 2.30
C VAL A 57 -14.46 19.83 3.55
N ASP A 58 -15.39 20.12 4.46
CA ASP A 58 -15.69 19.28 5.63
C ASP A 58 -17.06 18.63 5.45
N LEU A 59 -17.07 17.32 5.22
CA LEU A 59 -18.27 16.53 5.02
C LEU A 59 -18.46 15.57 6.17
N ARG A 60 -19.72 15.45 6.62
CA ARG A 60 -20.09 14.49 7.66
C ARG A 60 -19.77 13.06 7.20
N PRO A 61 -19.08 12.25 8.03
CA PRO A 61 -18.87 10.84 7.74
C PRO A 61 -20.17 10.08 7.49
N TYR A 62 -20.16 9.17 6.52
CA TYR A 62 -21.32 8.34 6.22
C TYR A 62 -21.59 7.31 7.31
N ARG A 63 -22.86 6.91 7.44
CA ARG A 63 -23.25 5.82 8.34
C ARG A 63 -22.84 4.48 7.75
N HIS A 64 -22.06 3.72 8.51
CA HIS A 64 -21.69 2.35 8.18
C HIS A 64 -22.48 1.35 9.02
N LYS A 65 -22.69 0.16 8.47
CA LYS A 65 -23.16 -0.99 9.25
C LYS A 65 -22.08 -1.36 10.29
N PRO A 66 -22.46 -1.93 11.44
CA PRO A 66 -21.50 -2.27 12.51
C PRO A 66 -20.30 -3.08 11.99
N GLU A 67 -20.54 -4.15 11.23
CA GLU A 67 -19.49 -5.02 10.67
C GLU A 67 -18.45 -4.26 9.83
N HIS A 68 -18.90 -3.32 8.99
CA HIS A 68 -17.99 -2.51 8.17
C HIS A 68 -17.22 -1.49 9.00
N LYS A 69 -17.83 -0.98 10.06
CA LYS A 69 -17.17 -0.05 10.97
C LYS A 69 -16.04 -0.77 11.70
N ASP A 70 -16.30 -1.97 12.21
CA ASP A 70 -15.33 -2.78 12.95
C ASP A 70 -14.10 -3.11 12.09
N GLU A 71 -14.33 -3.56 10.85
CA GLU A 71 -13.23 -3.84 9.92
C GLU A 71 -12.44 -2.58 9.55
N LYS A 72 -13.11 -1.45 9.30
CA LYS A 72 -12.42 -0.17 9.06
C LYS A 72 -11.58 0.26 10.25
N GLU A 73 -12.10 0.16 11.46
CA GLU A 73 -11.35 0.53 12.67
C GLU A 73 -10.14 -0.38 12.90
N LYS A 74 -10.26 -1.67 12.58
CA LYS A 74 -9.14 -2.61 12.60
C LYS A 74 -8.05 -2.19 11.60
N GLN A 75 -8.41 -1.96 10.34
CA GLN A 75 -7.45 -1.53 9.30
C GLN A 75 -6.81 -0.19 9.64
N VAL A 76 -7.57 0.77 10.16
CA VAL A 76 -7.04 2.07 10.62
C VAL A 76 -6.01 1.86 11.73
N ARG A 77 -6.26 0.96 12.68
CA ARG A 77 -5.29 0.64 13.75
C ARG A 77 -4.01 0.01 13.20
N GLU A 78 -4.13 -0.89 12.24
CA GLU A 78 -2.99 -1.53 11.58
C GLU A 78 -2.17 -0.50 10.78
N MET A 79 -2.82 0.38 10.01
CA MET A 79 -2.15 1.45 9.27
C MET A 79 -1.48 2.48 10.18
N LEU A 80 -2.08 2.82 11.32
CA LEU A 80 -1.45 3.68 12.34
C LEU A 80 -0.21 3.01 12.94
N LYS A 81 -0.29 1.70 13.25
CA LYS A 81 0.84 0.93 13.78
C LYS A 81 1.98 0.81 12.75
N ALA A 82 1.65 0.66 11.47
CA ALA A 82 2.61 0.62 10.37
C ALA A 82 3.16 2.01 9.98
N GLY A 83 2.63 3.10 10.54
CA GLY A 83 3.06 4.47 10.23
C GLY A 83 2.62 4.98 8.85
N ILE A 84 1.74 4.26 8.14
CA ILE A 84 1.20 4.65 6.82
C ILE A 84 0.30 5.89 6.94
N ILE A 85 -0.42 6.00 8.06
CA ILE A 85 -1.27 7.15 8.39
C ILE A 85 -0.88 7.73 9.75
N GLN A 86 -1.23 9.00 9.97
CA GLN A 86 -1.00 9.70 11.23
C GLN A 86 -2.21 10.56 11.61
N CYS A 87 -2.40 10.81 12.90
CA CYS A 87 -3.40 11.75 13.38
C CYS A 87 -3.05 13.17 12.91
N SER A 88 -4.04 13.87 12.36
CA SER A 88 -3.91 15.27 11.96
C SER A 88 -5.15 16.04 12.40
N HIS A 89 -5.01 17.36 12.44
CA HIS A 89 -6.11 18.29 12.64
C HIS A 89 -6.11 19.26 11.47
N SER A 90 -7.28 19.49 10.89
CA SER A 90 -7.50 20.36 9.73
C SER A 90 -8.51 21.45 10.07
#